data_AF-A0A3M2AF25-F1
#
_entry.id   AF-A0A3M2AF25-F1
#
_cell.length_a   1.000
_cell.length_b   1.000
_cell.length_c   1.000
_cell.angle_alpha   90.00
_cell.angle_beta   90.00
_cell.angle_gamma   90.00
#
_symmetry.space_group_name_H-M   'P 1'
#
loop_
_entity.id
_entity.type
_entity.pdbx_description
1 polymer ?
#
loop_
_entity_poly.entity_id
_entity_poly.type
_entity_poly.pdbx_seq_one_letter_code
_entity_poly.pdbx_strand_id
1 'polypeptide(L)' 'MQKEALTSYNLQELRERFKQLGVEPYRANQVLNWVYKRFEDNFQNMTDLP' A
#
# COMPACT_ATOMS: atom_id res chain seq x y z
N MET A 1 7.53 16.13 2.17
CA MET A 1 6.58 15.40 1.30
C MET A 1 5.20 15.48 1.95
N GLN A 2 4.15 15.71 1.15
CA GLN A 2 2.77 15.58 1.63
C GLN A 2 2.45 14.10 1.89
N LYS A 3 1.56 13.84 2.86
CA LYS A 3 1.02 12.50 3.07
C LYS A 3 -0.03 12.22 2.00
N GLU A 4 0.05 11.05 1.36
CA GLU A 4 -0.91 10.56 0.38
C GLU A 4 -1.77 9.48 1.02
N ALA A 5 -3.08 9.50 0.80
CA ALA A 5 -3.97 8.45 1.27
C ALA A 5 -3.97 7.27 0.29
N LEU A 6 -3.74 6.05 0.79
CA LEU A 6 -3.77 4.84 -0.05
C LEU A 6 -5.12 4.66 -0.77
N THR A 7 -6.21 5.08 -0.13
CA THR A 7 -7.58 5.01 -0.67
C THR A 7 -7.86 6.02 -1.77
N SER A 8 -6.93 6.93 -2.07
CA SER A 8 -7.02 7.84 -3.22
C SER A 8 -6.63 7.17 -4.54
N TYR A 9 -6.07 5.96 -4.49
CA TYR A 9 -5.63 5.22 -5.66
C TYR A 9 -6.49 3.99 -5.89
N ASN A 10 -6.74 3.66 -7.15
CA ASN A 10 -7.07 2.28 -7.49
C ASN A 10 -5.81 1.39 -7.44
N LEU A 11 -5.98 0.08 -7.57
CA LEU A 11 -4.87 -0.87 -7.45
C LEU A 11 -3.75 -0.64 -8.48
N GLN A 12 -4.09 -0.27 -9.71
CA GLN A 12 -3.11 -0.02 -10.76
C GLN A 12 -2.28 1.23 -10.46
N GLU A 13 -2.94 2.33 -10.10
CA GLU A 13 -2.27 3.58 -9.74
C GLU A 13 -1.37 3.40 -8.51
N LEU A 14 -1.82 2.63 -7.52
CA LEU A 14 -1.02 2.36 -6.33
C LEU A 14 0.24 1.53 -6.65
N ARG A 15 0.14 0.58 -7.59
CA ARG A 15 1.30 -0.18 -8.08
C ARG A 15 2.32 0.73 -8.77
N GLU A 16 1.86 1.67 -9.58
CA GLU A 16 2.71 2.66 -10.23
C GLU A 16 3.36 3.60 -9.21
N ARG A 17 2.60 4.04 -8.19
CA ARG A 17 3.11 4.84 -7.09
C ARG A 17 4.21 4.10 -6.31
N PHE A 18 4.00 2.83 -6.00
CA PHE A 18 5.00 2.00 -5.32
C PHE A 18 6.27 1.87 -6.15
N LYS A 19 6.15 1.67 -7.47
CA LYS A 19 7.29 1.67 -8.39
C LYS A 19 8.09 2.97 -8.34
N GLN A 20 7.41 4.13 -8.31
CA GLN A 20 8.07 5.44 -8.20
C GLN A 20 8.81 5.62 -6.87
N LEU A 21 8.36 4.95 -5.81
CA LEU A 21 8.99 4.94 -4.49
C LEU A 21 10.13 3.91 -4.37
N GLY A 22 10.45 3.17 -5.44
CA GLY A 22 11.44 2.10 -5.40
C GLY A 22 10.97 0.83 -4.69
N VAL A 23 9.66 0.70 -4.49
CA VAL A 23 9.02 -0.48 -3.88
C VAL A 23 8.48 -1.39 -4.99
N GLU A 24 8.65 -2.70 -4.80
CA GLU A 24 8.10 -3.69 -5.71
C GLU A 24 6.56 -3.52 -5.87
N PRO A 25 6.03 -3.40 -7.10
CA PRO A 25 4.61 -3.10 -7.33
C PRO A 25 3.65 -4.10 -6.67
N TYR A 26 4.05 -5.37 -6.54
CA TYR A 26 3.19 -6.40 -5.94
C TYR A 26 2.89 -6.12 -4.46
N ARG A 27 3.72 -5.32 -3.76
CA ARG A 27 3.49 -4.91 -2.37
C ARG A 27 2.21 -4.08 -2.20
N ALA A 28 1.76 -3.37 -3.25
CA ALA A 28 0.48 -2.67 -3.22
C ALA A 28 -0.69 -3.63 -2.95
N ASN A 29 -0.64 -4.85 -3.50
CA ASN A 29 -1.67 -5.87 -3.23
C ASN A 29 -1.66 -6.30 -1.75
N GLN A 30 -0.48 -6.45 -1.14
CA GLN A 30 -0.36 -6.85 0.26
C GLN A 30 -0.92 -5.76 1.18
N VAL A 31 -0.52 -4.51 0.95
CA VAL A 31 -1.03 -3.36 1.71
C VAL A 31 -2.56 -3.27 1.58
N LEU A 32 -3.12 -3.37 0.37
CA LEU A 32 -4.57 -3.31 0.20
C LEU A 32 -5.31 -4.50 0.82
N ASN A 33 -4.69 -5.68 0.91
CA ASN A 33 -5.26 -6.80 1.65
C ASN A 33 -5.39 -6.47 3.15
N TRP A 34 -4.39 -5.83 3.76
CA TRP A 34 -4.47 -5.37 5.15
C TRP A 34 -5.53 -4.29 5.33
N VAL A 35 -5.51 -3.26 4.49
CA VAL A 35 -6.47 -2.15 4.56
C VAL A 35 -7.91 -2.63 4.41
N TYR A 36 -8.21 -3.40 3.35
CA TYR A 36 -9.61 -3.72 3.03
C TYR A 36 -10.14 -5.01 3.67
N LYS A 37 -9.29 -5.99 3.99
CA LYS A 37 -9.75 -7.25 4.62
C LYS A 37 -9.59 -7.25 6.12
N ARG A 38 -8.66 -6.46 6.65
CA ARG A 38 -8.34 -6.42 8.09
C ARG A 38 -8.64 -5.07 8.72
N PHE A 39 -9.04 -4.06 7.93
CA PHE A 39 -9.29 -2.69 8.40
C PHE A 39 -8.09 -2.12 9.17
N GLU A 40 -6.87 -2.51 8.77
CA GLU A 40 -5.63 -2.06 9.38
C GLU A 40 -5.04 -0.88 8.59
N ASP A 41 -4.82 0.23 9.27
CA ASP A 41 -4.30 1.47 8.70
C ASP A 41 -2.88 1.82 9.18
N ASN A 42 -2.32 1.02 10.10
CA ASN A 42 -0.95 1.15 10.57
C ASN A 42 -0.02 0.13 9.91
N PHE A 43 0.94 0.62 9.12
CA PHE A 43 1.96 -0.21 8.47
C PHE A 43 2.78 -1.07 9.45
N GLN A 44 2.98 -0.64 10.70
CA GLN A 44 3.74 -1.42 11.70
C GLN A 44 3.05 -2.74 12.06
N ASN A 45 1.73 -2.84 11.87
CA ASN A 45 0.96 -4.04 12.15
C ASN A 45 0.96 -5.03 10.97
N MET A 46 1.44 -4.61 9.78
CA MET A 46 1.48 -5.42 8.57
C MET A 46 2.73 -6.32 8.55
N THR A 47 2.74 -7.33 9.41
CA THR A 47 3.89 -8.21 9.73
C THR A 47 4.49 -9.01 8.56
N ASP A 48 3.85 -9.05 7.40
CA ASP A 48 4.33 -9.72 6.17
C ASP A 48 4.92 -8.75 5.12
N LEU A 49 4.98 -7.46 5.46
CA LEU A 49 5.76 -6.47 4.73
C LEU A 49 7.22 -6.46 5.26
N PRO A 50 8.21 -6.26 4.38
CA PRO A 50 9.63 -6.24 4.74
C PRO A 50 10.02 -4.97 5.51
#